data_AF-A0A7C6XDK5-F1
#
_entry.id   AF-A0A7C6XDK5-F1
#
_cell.length_a   1.000
_cell.length_b   1.000
_cell.length_c   1.000
_cell.angle_alpha   90.00
_cell.angle_beta   90.00
_cell.angle_gamma   90.00
#
_symmetry.space_group_name_H-M   'P 1'
#
loop_
_entity.id
_entity.type
_entity.pdbx_description
1 polymer ?
#
loop_
_entity_poly.entity_id
_entity_poly.type
_entity_poly.pdbx_seq_one_letter_code
_entity_poly.pdbx_strand_id
1 'polypeptide(L)' 'MSERIASGRMDYRVALYTMGCKTNQYDSNRLAAEFEAAGFRLVPFDAAADIYVINTCTVTAEAD' A
#
# COMPACT_ATOMS: atom_id res chain seq x y z
N MET A 1 -21.51 -5.34 12.59
CA MET A 1 -20.65 -4.28 12.01
C MET A 1 -20.01 -4.85 10.76
N SER A 2 -20.56 -4.45 9.60
CA SER A 2 -20.04 -4.63 8.25
C SER A 2 -19.95 -6.05 7.66
N GLU A 3 -21.09 -6.73 7.59
CA GLU A 3 -21.41 -7.62 6.47
C GLU A 3 -21.56 -6.75 5.21
N ARG A 4 -20.61 -6.79 4.26
CA ARG A 4 -20.80 -6.42 2.83
C ARG A 4 -19.55 -6.55 1.96
N ILE A 5 -18.94 -7.74 1.87
CA ILE A 5 -18.19 -8.14 0.67
C ILE A 5 -18.41 -9.64 0.42
N ALA A 6 -19.53 -9.99 -0.19
CA ALA A 6 -19.75 -11.29 -0.81
C ALA A 6 -20.07 -11.07 -2.30
N SER A 7 -19.49 -11.89 -3.20
CA SER A 7 -19.91 -12.12 -4.60
C SER A 7 -19.10 -11.52 -5.78
N GLY A 8 -17.86 -11.07 -5.62
CA GLY A 8 -17.02 -10.71 -6.78
C GLY A 8 -15.58 -11.14 -6.53
N ARG A 9 -14.90 -11.66 -7.53
CA ARG A 9 -13.47 -12.00 -7.47
C ARG A 9 -12.68 -10.82 -6.87
N MET A 10 -12.19 -10.95 -5.64
CA MET A 10 -11.41 -9.91 -4.95
C MET A 10 -9.96 -9.92 -5.46
N ASP A 11 -9.77 -9.67 -6.75
CA ASP A 11 -8.44 -9.48 -7.33
C ASP A 11 -8.17 -7.97 -7.47
N TYR A 12 -8.32 -7.25 -6.35
CA TYR A 12 -8.03 -5.82 -6.31
C TYR A 12 -6.53 -5.62 -6.37
N ARG A 13 -6.09 -4.84 -7.35
CA ARG A 13 -4.69 -4.52 -7.58
C ARG A 13 -4.30 -3.30 -6.76
N VAL A 14 -3.20 -3.42 -6.03
CA VAL A 14 -2.67 -2.34 -5.20
C VAL A 14 -1.26 -2.02 -5.64
N ALA A 15 -0.98 -0.73 -5.83
CA ALA A 15 0.33 -0.21 -6.15
C ALA A 15 0.84 0.67 -4.99
N LEU A 16 2.04 0.41 -4.50
CA LEU A 16 2.67 1.20 -3.44
C LEU A 16 3.87 1.97 -4.00
N TYR A 17 3.96 3.25 -3.64
CA TYR A 17 5.14 4.08 -3.87
C TYR A 17 5.56 4.76 -2.58
N THR A 18 6.85 4.75 -2.30
CA THR A 18 7.41 5.33 -1.08
C THR A 18 8.39 6.42 -1.45
N MET A 19 8.13 7.63 -0.97
CA MET A 19 9.04 8.78 -1.08
C MET A 19 9.31 9.31 0.33
N GLY A 20 10.35 8.81 0.99
CA GLY A 20 10.63 9.22 2.36
C GLY A 20 11.86 8.53 2.95
N CYS A 21 11.94 8.52 4.28
CA CYS A 21 13.07 7.96 5.01
C CYS A 21 12.95 6.43 5.16
N LYS A 22 13.82 5.85 6.00
CA LYS A 22 13.83 4.41 6.30
C LYS A 22 12.53 3.94 6.97
N THR A 23 11.92 4.78 7.81
CA THR A 23 10.65 4.47 8.46
C THR A 23 9.53 4.31 7.44
N ASN A 24 9.43 5.22 6.46
CA ASN A 24 8.43 5.09 5.39
C ASN A 24 8.61 3.80 4.58
N GLN A 25 9.84 3.36 4.35
CA GLN A 25 10.13 2.09 3.66
C GLN A 25 9.66 0.90 4.49
N TYR A 26 9.91 0.91 5.81
CA TYR A 26 9.45 -0.14 6.71
C TYR A 26 7.92 -0.21 6.78
N ASP A 27 7.24 0.93 6.91
CA ASP A 27 5.78 0.99 6.93
C ASP A 27 5.17 0.50 5.61
N SER A 28 5.78 0.86 4.48
CA SER A 28 5.28 0.44 3.17
C SER A 28 5.48 -1.06 2.94
N ASN A 29 6.58 -1.64 3.44
CA ASN A 29 6.78 -3.09 3.42
C ASN A 29 5.75 -3.82 4.30
N ARG A 30 5.38 -3.23 5.45
CA ARG A 30 4.32 -3.78 6.30
C ARG A 30 2.96 -3.71 5.62
N LEU A 31 2.60 -2.56 5.04
CA LEU A 31 1.38 -2.41 4.27
C LEU A 31 1.31 -3.42 3.11
N ALA A 32 2.42 -3.61 2.37
CA ALA A 32 2.49 -4.59 1.30
C ALA A 32 2.13 -6.01 1.78
N ALA A 33 2.74 -6.46 2.89
CA ALA A 33 2.45 -7.77 3.48
C ALA A 33 0.99 -7.88 3.97
N GLU A 34 0.43 -6.83 4.55
CA GLU A 34 -0.96 -6.80 5.00
C GLU A 34 -1.95 -6.86 3.82
N PHE A 35 -1.66 -6.18 2.71
CA PHE A 35 -2.46 -6.27 1.47
C PHE A 35 -2.43 -7.67 0.88
N GLU A 36 -1.25 -8.29 0.76
CA GLU A 36 -1.12 -9.67 0.28
C GLU A 36 -1.86 -10.66 1.19
N ALA A 37 -1.72 -10.51 2.51
CA ALA A 37 -2.42 -11.36 3.49
C ALA A 37 -3.95 -11.19 3.43
N ALA A 38 -4.43 -10.01 3.04
CA ALA A 38 -5.85 -9.73 2.81
C ALA A 38 -6.36 -10.17 1.42
N GLY A 39 -5.49 -10.76 0.58
CA GLY A 39 -5.86 -11.29 -0.73
C GLY A 39 -5.80 -10.29 -1.89
N PHE A 40 -5.21 -9.11 -1.68
CA PHE A 40 -4.97 -8.14 -2.75
C PHE A 40 -3.76 -8.56 -3.59
N ARG A 41 -3.72 -8.11 -4.84
CA ARG A 41 -2.58 -8.31 -5.74
C ARG A 41 -1.70 -7.06 -5.75
N LEU A 42 -0.46 -7.18 -5.28
CA LEU A 42 0.52 -6.12 -5.49
C LEU A 42 0.93 -6.06 -6.96
N VAL A 43 0.92 -4.84 -7.51
CA VAL A 43 1.37 -4.55 -8.88
C VAL A 43 2.41 -3.44 -8.88
N PRO A 44 3.29 -3.39 -9.90
CA PRO A 44 4.20 -2.25 -10.10
C PRO A 44 3.45 -0.92 -10.13
N PHE A 45 4.08 0.16 -9.64
CA PHE A 45 3.43 1.46 -9.53
C PHE A 45 3.07 2.11 -10.88
N ASP A 46 3.77 1.73 -11.94
CA ASP A 46 3.49 2.12 -13.32
C ASP A 46 2.40 1.27 -13.99
N ALA A 47 1.98 0.17 -13.36
CA ALA A 47 0.85 -0.63 -13.84
C ALA A 47 -0.49 -0.03 -13.40
N ALA A 48 -1.56 -0.37 -14.11
CA ALA A 48 -2.92 -0.03 -13.70
C ALA A 48 -3.27 -0.76 -12.38
N ALA A 49 -3.57 0.01 -11.33
CA ALA A 49 -4.03 -0.47 -10.05
C ALA A 49 -5.42 0.07 -9.71
N ASP A 50 -6.15 -0.66 -8.90
CA ASP A 50 -7.47 -0.24 -8.40
C ASP A 50 -7.30 0.67 -7.17
N ILE A 51 -6.16 0.54 -6.47
CA ILE A 51 -5.76 1.35 -5.33
C ILE A 51 -4.28 1.75 -5.49
N TYR A 52 -3.99 3.04 -5.35
CA TYR A 52 -2.62 3.55 -5.27
C TYR A 52 -2.35 4.12 -3.89
N VAL A 53 -1.24 3.72 -3.28
CA VAL A 53 -0.78 4.21 -1.99
C VAL A 53 0.56 4.92 -2.18
N ILE A 54 0.61 6.19 -1.81
CA ILE A 54 1.83 7.00 -1.85
C ILE A 54 2.20 7.34 -0.40
N ASN A 55 3.25 6.72 0.12
CA ASN A 55 3.75 7.00 1.46
C ASN A 55 4.87 8.05 1.37
N THR A 56 4.63 9.22 1.95
CA THR A 56 5.62 10.30 2.00
C THR A 56 5.77 10.85 3.41
N CYS A 57 6.96 11.39 3.71
CA CYS A 57 7.16 12.22 4.89
C CYS A 57 7.48 13.65 4.47
N THR A 58 7.02 14.64 5.23
CA THR A 58 7.62 15.98 5.16
C THR A 58 8.93 15.91 5.92
N VAL A 59 10.05 16.05 5.20
CA VAL A 59 11.36 16.18 5.83
C VAL A 59 11.41 17.57 6.47
N THR A 60 10.99 17.71 7.72
CA THR A 60 11.53 18.78 8.56
C THR A 60 12.99 18.42 8.76
N ALA A 61 13.92 19.36 8.56
CA ALA A 61 15.36 19.14 8.62
C ALA A 61 15.90 18.61 9.99
N GLU A 62 15.03 18.21 10.90
CA GLU A 62 15.32 17.52 12.15
C GLU A 62 14.70 16.12 12.11
N ALA A 63 15.43 15.19 11.51
CA ALA A 63 15.18 13.76 11.64
C ALA A 63 16.55 13.07 11.66
N ASP A 64 17.28 13.31 12.75
CA ASP A 64 18.40 12.49 13.22
C ASP A 64 17.96 11.81 14.53
#